data_AF-A4I3B6-F1
#
_entry.id   AF-A4I3B6-F1
#
_cell.length_a   1.000
_cell.length_b   1.000
_cell.length_c   1.000
_cell.angle_alpha   90.00
_cell.angle_beta   90.00
_cell.angle_gamma   90.00
#
_symmetry.space_group_name_H-M   'P 1'
#
loop_
_entity.id
_entity.type
_entity.pdbx_description
1 polymer ?
#
loop_
_entity_poly.entity_id
_entity_poly.type
_entity_poly.pdbx_seq_one_letter_code
_entity_poly.pdbx_strand_id
1 'polypeptide(L)'
;MSSSMIPLSATAQRVKMLECGPCALRSAMRRADRESWTPPLADVAVDIVAGALTLTSANEVLVPASLVHYVESCRTEAKRTASGALTQWPWPAWDVALKEQRLVTLVTAGDVARLVSSDCYGGAYRTLCVPVPAGPLVAQLDFGITVDTFYAEVLPGVLDVVGADGRVRWRAWMRSALTCAYEGTHVPPIRVAEYTSQLLRQTGGCESVMWEAAVTGLTPRWLETASKTALAVGVPSGLLALALPEESGCTARLLAKSVEVGVTSWATCAVASSPLYPHTSPVASPQTVQLFTTGWNDVSAAAAPTCDGDAAVDAAEESLGQCFDFVDAVTERVGAVLHTDA
;
A
#
# COMPACT_ATOMS: atom_id res chain seq x y z
N MET A 1 -3.46 -29.19 -21.74
CA MET A 1 -3.12 -27.81 -21.35
C MET A 1 -4.35 -26.95 -21.61
N SER A 2 -5.21 -26.78 -20.60
CA SER A 2 -6.25 -25.76 -20.69
C SER A 2 -5.55 -24.41 -20.54
N SER A 3 -5.34 -23.71 -21.66
CA SER A 3 -5.10 -22.28 -21.66
C SER A 3 -6.33 -21.67 -20.97
N SER A 4 -6.21 -21.41 -19.66
CA SER A 4 -7.19 -20.63 -18.94
C SER A 4 -7.10 -19.23 -19.53
N MET A 5 -7.92 -18.96 -20.54
CA MET A 5 -8.17 -17.59 -20.98
C MET A 5 -8.49 -16.80 -19.72
N ILE A 6 -7.66 -15.79 -19.43
CA ILE A 6 -7.88 -14.85 -18.35
C ILE A 6 -9.34 -14.39 -18.49
N PRO A 7 -10.18 -14.46 -17.43
CA PRO A 7 -11.57 -14.06 -17.55
C PRO A 7 -11.66 -12.70 -18.24
N LEU A 8 -12.49 -12.56 -19.28
CA LEU A 8 -12.66 -11.29 -20.01
C LEU A 8 -12.99 -10.11 -19.07
N SER A 9 -13.62 -10.41 -17.93
CA SER A 9 -13.86 -9.43 -16.86
C SER A 9 -12.58 -8.95 -16.17
N ALA A 10 -11.58 -9.82 -15.99
CA ALA A 10 -10.28 -9.45 -15.45
C ALA A 10 -9.44 -8.66 -16.47
N THR A 11 -9.54 -9.00 -17.77
CA THR A 11 -8.87 -8.19 -18.83
C THR A 11 -9.42 -6.78 -18.92
N ALA A 12 -10.67 -6.53 -18.52
CA ALA A 12 -11.23 -5.18 -18.49
C ALA A 12 -10.78 -4.35 -17.26
N GLN A 13 -10.16 -4.97 -16.25
CA GLN A 13 -9.73 -4.28 -15.04
C GLN A 13 -8.30 -3.79 -15.17
N ARG A 14 -8.13 -2.48 -15.07
CA ARG A 14 -6.83 -1.84 -14.94
C ARG A 14 -6.16 -2.26 -13.63
N VAL A 15 -4.86 -2.52 -13.72
CA VAL A 15 -4.01 -2.69 -12.55
C VAL A 15 -3.94 -1.38 -11.79
N LYS A 16 -4.11 -1.45 -10.47
CA LYS A 16 -3.97 -0.34 -9.55
C LYS A 16 -2.75 -0.52 -8.65
N MET A 17 -2.01 0.56 -8.42
CA MET A 17 -0.82 0.56 -7.56
C MET A 17 -0.98 1.49 -6.36
N LEU A 18 -0.61 0.98 -5.19
CA LEU A 18 -0.49 1.70 -3.93
C LEU A 18 0.99 1.82 -3.55
N GLU A 19 1.56 3.02 -3.64
CA GLU A 19 2.96 3.24 -3.27
C GLU A 19 3.09 3.36 -1.73
N CYS A 20 4.04 2.66 -1.11
CA CYS A 20 4.22 2.57 0.35
C CYS A 20 5.50 3.24 0.89
N GLY A 21 6.22 3.96 0.05
CA GLY A 21 7.53 4.55 0.26
C GLY A 21 7.60 5.50 1.45
N PRO A 22 6.64 6.41 1.69
CA PRO A 22 6.63 7.24 2.89
C PRO A 22 6.53 6.41 4.18
N CYS A 23 5.81 5.29 4.14
CA CYS A 23 5.73 4.40 5.30
C CYS A 23 7.01 3.56 5.48
N ALA A 24 7.64 3.10 4.39
CA ALA A 24 8.93 2.43 4.44
C ALA A 24 10.07 3.36 4.86
N LEU A 25 10.01 4.65 4.50
CA LEU A 25 10.88 5.71 5.03
C LEU A 25 10.69 5.85 6.54
N ARG A 26 9.44 5.84 7.04
CA ARG A 26 9.18 5.84 8.48
C ARG A 26 9.79 4.63 9.19
N SER A 27 9.73 3.45 8.56
CA SER A 27 10.41 2.26 9.06
C SER A 27 11.94 2.42 9.07
N ALA A 28 12.52 2.97 7.99
CA ALA A 28 13.96 3.27 7.92
C ALA A 28 14.40 4.28 9.00
N MET A 29 13.62 5.34 9.22
CA MET A 29 13.84 6.32 10.29
C MET A 29 13.91 5.63 11.66
N ARG A 30 12.95 4.75 11.97
CA ARG A 30 12.95 4.01 13.24
C ARG A 30 14.18 3.11 13.41
N ARG A 31 14.64 2.46 12.34
CA ARG A 31 15.87 1.65 12.37
C ARG A 31 17.14 2.48 12.54
N ALA A 32 17.08 3.76 12.19
CA ALA A 32 18.14 4.74 12.41
C ALA A 32 17.91 5.57 13.69
N ASP A 33 17.05 5.10 14.61
CA ASP A 33 16.71 5.76 15.89
C ASP A 33 16.18 7.21 15.74
N ARG A 34 15.52 7.51 14.61
CA ARG A 34 14.85 8.80 14.35
C ARG A 34 13.34 8.73 14.62
N GLU A 35 12.93 9.16 15.80
CA GLU A 35 11.52 9.10 16.20
C GLU A 35 10.64 10.20 15.63
N SER A 36 11.18 11.40 15.40
CA SER A 36 10.41 12.57 14.93
C SER A 36 10.66 12.89 13.45
N TRP A 37 9.64 13.45 12.79
CA TRP A 37 9.82 14.06 11.48
C TRP A 37 10.56 15.39 11.62
N THR A 38 11.48 15.63 10.69
CA THR A 38 12.17 16.91 10.49
C THR A 38 11.82 17.46 9.10
N PRO A 39 12.05 18.76 8.81
CA PRO A 39 11.75 19.31 7.49
C PRO A 39 12.40 18.53 6.34
N PRO A 40 13.71 18.17 6.39
CA PRO A 40 14.33 17.37 5.32
C PRO A 40 13.70 15.99 5.12
N LEU A 41 13.29 15.30 6.20
CA LEU A 41 12.63 13.99 6.11
C LEU A 41 11.21 14.12 5.54
N ALA A 42 10.49 15.17 5.92
CA ALA A 42 9.17 15.44 5.38
C ALA A 42 9.22 15.83 3.90
N ASP A 43 10.23 16.62 3.49
CA ASP A 43 10.47 16.97 2.08
C ASP A 43 10.68 15.71 1.24
N VAL A 44 11.56 14.80 1.68
CA VAL A 44 11.77 13.51 1.00
C VAL A 44 10.47 12.70 0.93
N ALA A 45 9.69 12.64 2.01
CA ALA A 45 8.42 11.91 2.00
C ALA A 45 7.39 12.51 1.02
N VAL A 46 7.29 13.84 0.94
CA VAL A 46 6.40 14.54 0.01
C VAL A 46 6.87 14.37 -1.43
N ASP A 47 8.18 14.37 -1.66
CA ASP A 47 8.74 14.13 -3.00
C ASP A 47 8.52 12.68 -3.46
N ILE A 48 8.56 11.71 -2.55
CA ILE A 48 8.13 10.33 -2.84
C ILE A 48 6.66 10.30 -3.25
N VAL A 49 5.78 11.02 -2.52
CA VAL A 49 4.36 11.12 -2.88
C VAL A 49 4.20 11.71 -4.29
N ALA A 50 4.85 12.84 -4.58
CA ALA A 50 4.78 13.49 -5.87
C ALA A 50 5.29 12.58 -6.99
N GLY A 51 6.51 12.07 -6.84
CA GLY A 51 7.18 11.23 -7.83
C GLY A 51 6.43 9.93 -8.09
N ALA A 52 5.86 9.28 -7.08
CA ALA A 52 5.07 8.07 -7.30
C ALA A 52 3.79 8.32 -8.11
N LEU A 53 3.10 9.42 -7.80
CA LEU A 53 1.85 9.77 -8.48
C LEU A 53 2.06 10.26 -9.91
N THR A 54 3.27 10.73 -10.27
CA THR A 54 3.60 11.28 -11.59
C THR A 54 4.49 10.39 -12.45
N LEU A 55 5.45 9.67 -11.87
CA LEU A 55 6.51 8.91 -12.58
C LEU A 55 6.26 7.40 -12.61
N THR A 56 5.62 6.84 -11.56
CA THR A 56 5.42 5.38 -11.45
C THR A 56 3.98 4.95 -11.68
N SER A 57 3.11 5.83 -12.19
CA SER A 57 1.67 5.56 -12.37
C SER A 57 0.93 5.08 -11.12
N ALA A 58 1.43 5.37 -9.91
CA ALA A 58 0.74 4.98 -8.68
C ALA A 58 -0.62 5.67 -8.59
N ASN A 59 -1.68 4.91 -8.29
CA ASN A 59 -3.02 5.47 -8.16
C ASN A 59 -3.17 6.22 -6.84
N GLU A 60 -2.57 5.66 -5.79
CA GLU A 60 -2.64 6.14 -4.42
C GLU A 60 -1.28 5.97 -3.74
N VAL A 61 -1.04 6.74 -2.68
CA VAL A 61 0.16 6.63 -1.83
C VAL A 61 -0.25 6.41 -0.39
N LEU A 62 0.30 5.37 0.22
CA LEU A 62 0.15 5.04 1.63
C LEU A 62 1.13 5.89 2.46
N VAL A 63 0.58 6.76 3.30
CA VAL A 63 1.33 7.68 4.17
C VAL A 63 1.12 7.34 5.64
N PRO A 64 2.14 7.41 6.51
CA PRO A 64 1.97 7.11 7.92
C PRO A 64 1.23 8.25 8.62
N ALA A 65 0.31 7.93 9.54
CA ALA A 65 -0.43 8.95 10.31
C ALA A 65 0.48 9.98 11.01
N SER A 66 1.69 9.59 11.41
CA SER A 66 2.68 10.51 11.99
C SER A 66 3.13 11.61 11.01
N LEU A 67 3.23 11.31 9.71
CA LEU A 67 3.59 12.30 8.69
C LEU A 67 2.42 13.26 8.45
N VAL A 68 1.20 12.72 8.37
CA VAL A 68 -0.03 13.51 8.31
C VAL A 68 -0.10 14.50 9.47
N HIS A 69 0.16 14.03 10.70
CA HIS A 69 0.18 14.88 11.88
C HIS A 69 1.22 15.99 11.79
N TYR A 70 2.44 15.67 11.34
CA TYR A 70 3.53 16.63 11.15
C TYR A 70 3.17 17.70 10.12
N VAL A 71 2.72 17.28 8.93
CA VAL A 71 2.35 18.18 7.82
C VAL A 71 1.23 19.13 8.24
N GLU A 72 0.16 18.64 8.87
CA GLU A 72 -0.93 19.53 9.32
C GLU A 72 -0.51 20.47 10.47
N SER A 73 0.42 20.04 11.32
CA SER A 73 0.97 20.90 12.37
C SER A 73 1.73 22.07 11.76
N CYS A 74 2.62 21.81 10.80
CA CYS A 74 3.31 22.85 10.03
C CYS A 74 2.33 23.76 9.28
N ARG A 75 1.26 23.19 8.69
CA ARG A 75 0.23 23.98 8.00
C ARG A 75 -0.49 24.93 8.94
N THR A 76 -0.83 24.46 10.13
CA THR A 76 -1.50 25.24 11.16
C THR A 76 -0.59 26.36 11.67
N GLU A 77 0.69 26.08 11.89
CA GLU A 77 1.69 27.06 12.29
C GLU A 77 1.90 28.13 11.21
N ALA A 78 2.01 27.74 9.94
CA ALA A 78 2.12 28.66 8.81
C ALA A 78 0.93 29.62 8.70
N LYS A 79 -0.29 29.14 8.95
CA LYS A 79 -1.50 29.98 8.97
C LYS A 79 -1.48 30.98 10.13
N ARG A 80 -0.88 30.65 11.27
CA ARG A 80 -0.76 31.57 12.42
C ARG A 80 0.32 32.63 12.20
N THR A 81 1.42 32.28 11.55
CA THR A 81 2.55 33.19 11.29
C THR A 81 2.39 34.05 10.03
N ALA A 82 1.25 33.97 9.35
CA ALA A 82 0.91 34.72 8.13
C ALA A 82 0.93 36.25 8.29
N SER A 83 1.28 36.81 9.45
CA SER A 83 1.75 38.19 9.54
C SER A 83 3.18 38.41 8.99
N GLY A 84 3.88 37.38 8.46
CA GLY A 84 5.06 37.63 7.60
C GLY A 84 6.09 36.52 7.39
N ALA A 85 5.99 35.30 7.95
CA ALA A 85 7.16 34.39 7.95
C ALA A 85 7.15 33.22 6.96
N LEU A 86 5.99 32.67 6.56
CA LEU A 86 5.92 31.62 5.54
C LEU A 86 5.09 32.13 4.35
N THR A 87 5.75 32.86 3.44
CA THR A 87 5.09 33.39 2.24
C THR A 87 4.59 32.29 1.31
N GLN A 88 5.12 31.06 1.41
CA GLN A 88 4.71 29.93 0.57
C GLN A 88 4.70 28.62 1.37
N TRP A 89 3.60 27.88 1.24
CA TRP A 89 3.48 26.52 1.76
C TRP A 89 4.44 25.59 0.99
N PRO A 90 5.37 24.87 1.66
CA PRO A 90 6.43 24.14 0.98
C PRO A 90 5.95 22.88 0.24
N TRP A 91 4.74 22.38 0.54
CA TRP A 91 4.28 21.08 0.04
C TRP A 91 2.99 21.18 -0.79
N PRO A 92 2.96 21.93 -1.91
CA PRO A 92 1.78 22.02 -2.78
C PRO A 92 1.39 20.66 -3.37
N ALA A 93 2.36 19.78 -3.64
CA ALA A 93 2.10 18.43 -4.15
C ALA A 93 1.27 17.57 -3.17
N TRP A 94 1.50 17.76 -1.86
CA TRP A 94 0.70 17.11 -0.82
C TRP A 94 -0.76 17.57 -0.87
N ASP A 95 -1.00 18.87 -1.05
CA ASP A 95 -2.35 19.44 -1.14
C ASP A 95 -3.10 18.93 -2.37
N VAL A 96 -2.39 18.80 -3.51
CA VAL A 96 -2.95 18.21 -4.73
C VAL A 96 -3.35 16.74 -4.50
N ALA A 97 -2.44 15.93 -3.95
CA ALA A 97 -2.71 14.52 -3.66
C ALA A 97 -3.87 14.34 -2.67
N LEU A 98 -3.96 15.21 -1.65
CA LEU A 98 -5.06 15.21 -0.67
C LEU A 98 -6.40 15.60 -1.32
N LYS A 99 -6.41 16.66 -2.15
CA LYS A 99 -7.61 17.11 -2.87
C LYS A 99 -8.13 16.05 -3.85
N GLU A 100 -7.22 15.35 -4.53
CA GLU A 100 -7.53 14.23 -5.42
C GLU A 100 -7.90 12.94 -4.66
N GLN A 101 -7.85 12.93 -3.33
CA GLN A 101 -8.11 11.77 -2.47
C GLN A 101 -7.20 10.57 -2.81
N ARG A 102 -5.96 10.84 -3.22
CA ARG A 102 -4.94 9.83 -3.56
C ARG A 102 -4.04 9.48 -2.38
N LEU A 103 -4.22 10.13 -1.23
CA LEU A 103 -3.53 9.78 0.01
C LEU A 103 -4.34 8.77 0.82
N VAL A 104 -3.68 7.69 1.22
CA VAL A 104 -4.24 6.65 2.10
C VAL A 104 -3.45 6.70 3.39
N THR A 105 -4.13 6.91 4.52
CA THR A 105 -3.44 7.08 5.80
C THR A 105 -3.31 5.74 6.51
N LEU A 106 -2.07 5.26 6.68
CA LEU A 106 -1.77 4.11 7.52
C LEU A 106 -1.91 4.50 8.99
N VAL A 107 -2.83 3.83 9.68
CA VAL A 107 -3.20 4.13 11.07
C VAL A 107 -3.36 2.83 11.86
N THR A 108 -2.95 2.84 13.12
CA THR A 108 -3.18 1.68 14.01
C THR A 108 -4.66 1.63 14.40
N ALA A 109 -5.18 0.45 14.75
CA ALA A 109 -6.57 0.32 15.18
C ALA A 109 -6.93 1.24 16.37
N GLY A 110 -6.01 1.42 17.32
CA GLY A 110 -6.21 2.31 18.47
C GLY A 110 -6.17 3.81 18.14
N ASP A 111 -5.64 4.18 16.97
CA ASP A 111 -5.52 5.58 16.54
C ASP A 111 -6.65 6.04 15.62
N VAL A 112 -7.49 5.13 15.13
CA VAL A 112 -8.59 5.45 14.19
C VAL A 112 -9.52 6.51 14.77
N ALA A 113 -9.98 6.33 16.02
CA ALA A 113 -10.84 7.28 16.72
C ALA A 113 -10.22 8.68 16.74
N ARG A 114 -8.96 8.78 17.16
CA ARG A 114 -8.21 10.03 17.28
C ARG A 114 -8.08 10.75 15.94
N LEU A 115 -7.85 10.00 14.86
CA LEU A 115 -7.66 10.56 13.54
C LEU A 115 -9.00 11.05 12.95
N VAL A 116 -10.05 10.23 13.04
CA VAL A 116 -11.38 10.57 12.52
C VAL A 116 -12.02 11.74 13.28
N SER A 117 -11.86 11.79 14.61
CA SER A 117 -12.47 12.82 15.45
C SER A 117 -11.69 14.14 15.49
N SER A 118 -10.50 14.21 14.90
CA SER A 118 -9.67 15.40 14.94
C SER A 118 -10.17 16.44 13.95
N ASP A 119 -10.43 17.66 14.43
CA ASP A 119 -10.78 18.80 13.58
C ASP A 119 -9.73 19.08 12.49
N CYS A 120 -8.46 18.74 12.76
CA CYS A 120 -7.35 18.93 11.83
C CYS A 120 -7.34 17.88 10.69
N TYR A 121 -7.91 16.68 10.92
CA TYR A 121 -7.75 15.53 10.02
C TYR A 121 -9.08 15.05 9.41
N GLY A 122 -10.12 14.95 10.24
CA GLY A 122 -11.34 14.19 10.00
C GLY A 122 -12.13 14.60 8.76
N GLY A 123 -11.94 15.83 8.27
CA GLY A 123 -12.59 16.29 7.03
C GLY A 123 -11.90 15.88 5.74
N ALA A 124 -10.57 15.74 5.76
CA ALA A 124 -9.73 15.68 4.55
C ALA A 124 -9.12 14.29 4.29
N TYR A 125 -8.68 13.60 5.35
CA TYR A 125 -8.03 12.29 5.27
C TYR A 125 -9.05 11.16 5.41
N ARG A 126 -9.82 10.95 4.36
CA ARG A 126 -10.99 10.06 4.38
C ARG A 126 -10.67 8.60 4.13
N THR A 127 -9.51 8.30 3.56
CA THR A 127 -9.13 6.94 3.20
C THR A 127 -8.09 6.41 4.18
N LEU A 128 -8.48 5.43 4.98
CA LEU A 128 -7.63 4.83 6.01
C LEU A 128 -7.17 3.44 5.60
N CYS A 129 -5.98 3.06 6.04
CA CYS A 129 -5.49 1.70 5.97
C CYS A 129 -5.11 1.24 7.37
N VAL A 130 -5.71 0.13 7.82
CA VAL A 130 -5.53 -0.40 9.18
C VAL A 130 -4.84 -1.76 9.09
N PRO A 131 -3.65 -1.94 9.67
CA PRO A 131 -3.03 -3.25 9.80
C PRO A 131 -3.89 -4.16 10.67
N VAL A 132 -4.09 -5.39 10.22
CA VAL A 132 -4.81 -6.45 10.95
C VAL A 132 -4.01 -7.75 10.91
N PRO A 133 -4.03 -8.58 11.97
CA PRO A 133 -3.32 -9.85 11.96
C PRO A 133 -4.04 -10.90 11.11
N ALA A 134 -3.28 -11.70 10.35
CA ALA A 134 -3.80 -12.86 9.62
C ALA A 134 -3.81 -14.17 10.45
N GLY A 135 -3.06 -14.21 11.56
CA GLY A 135 -2.78 -15.44 12.29
C GLY A 135 -2.35 -15.21 13.73
N PRO A 136 -2.29 -16.29 14.54
CA PRO A 136 -2.02 -16.22 15.97
C PRO A 136 -0.61 -15.71 16.30
N LEU A 137 0.44 -16.13 15.58
CA LEU A 137 1.80 -15.73 15.93
C LEU A 137 2.07 -14.28 15.55
N VAL A 138 1.62 -13.85 14.37
CA VAL A 138 1.73 -12.43 13.98
C VAL A 138 0.91 -11.54 14.91
N ALA A 139 -0.29 -11.96 15.34
CA ALA A 139 -1.08 -11.21 16.32
C ALA A 139 -0.33 -11.04 17.64
N GLN A 140 0.27 -12.11 18.18
CA GLN A 140 0.97 -12.04 19.45
C GLN A 140 2.28 -11.25 19.35
N LEU A 141 3.08 -11.45 18.30
CA LEU A 141 4.42 -10.88 18.19
C LEU A 141 4.42 -9.45 17.67
N ASP A 142 3.58 -9.13 16.67
CA ASP A 142 3.56 -7.79 16.06
C ASP A 142 2.47 -6.89 16.66
N PHE A 143 1.38 -7.46 17.18
CA PHE A 143 0.24 -6.70 17.73
C PHE A 143 0.11 -6.82 19.25
N GLY A 144 0.85 -7.73 19.91
CA GLY A 144 0.82 -7.90 21.36
C GLY A 144 -0.49 -8.47 21.92
N ILE A 145 -1.32 -9.09 21.08
CA ILE A 145 -2.67 -9.56 21.45
C ILE A 145 -3.01 -10.86 20.72
N THR A 146 -3.95 -11.66 21.23
CA THR A 146 -4.41 -12.84 20.48
C THR A 146 -5.24 -12.43 19.26
N VAL A 147 -5.22 -13.26 18.21
CA VAL A 147 -5.98 -13.00 16.98
C VAL A 147 -7.48 -12.92 17.28
N ASP A 148 -8.02 -13.82 18.10
CA ASP A 148 -9.45 -13.82 18.44
C ASP A 148 -9.85 -12.57 19.21
N THR A 149 -9.03 -12.14 20.18
CA THR A 149 -9.26 -10.89 20.91
C THR A 149 -9.21 -9.67 19.99
N PHE A 150 -8.30 -9.63 19.00
CA PHE A 150 -8.26 -8.53 18.04
C PHE A 150 -9.59 -8.40 17.27
N TYR A 151 -10.08 -9.50 16.69
CA TYR A 151 -11.31 -9.47 15.90
C TYR A 151 -12.58 -9.31 16.76
N ALA A 152 -12.56 -9.74 18.02
CA ALA A 152 -13.70 -9.65 18.93
C ALA A 152 -13.79 -8.33 19.72
N GLU A 153 -12.66 -7.69 20.05
CA GLU A 153 -12.63 -6.54 20.97
C GLU A 153 -12.04 -5.27 20.34
N VAL A 154 -11.05 -5.40 19.45
CA VAL A 154 -10.37 -4.24 18.85
C VAL A 154 -11.05 -3.79 17.57
N LEU A 155 -11.33 -4.72 16.65
CA LEU A 155 -11.95 -4.43 15.36
C LEU A 155 -13.32 -3.75 15.49
N PRO A 156 -14.23 -4.15 16.40
CA PRO A 156 -15.50 -3.45 16.58
C PRO A 156 -15.34 -1.95 16.86
N GLY A 157 -14.34 -1.55 17.66
CA GLY A 157 -14.07 -0.14 17.91
C GLY A 157 -13.63 0.63 16.66
N VAL A 158 -12.90 -0.01 15.74
CA VAL A 158 -12.57 0.57 14.43
C VAL A 158 -13.85 0.77 13.61
N LEU A 159 -14.70 -0.26 13.54
CA LEU A 159 -15.96 -0.26 12.79
C LEU A 159 -16.94 0.78 13.29
N ASP A 160 -17.07 0.94 14.60
CA ASP A 160 -17.96 1.94 15.22
C ASP A 160 -17.54 3.36 14.83
N VAL A 161 -16.24 3.65 14.86
CA VAL A 161 -15.72 4.98 14.51
C VAL A 161 -15.92 5.29 13.03
N VAL A 162 -15.53 4.37 12.12
CA VAL A 162 -15.68 4.60 10.67
C VAL A 162 -17.15 4.56 10.24
N GLY A 163 -17.97 3.74 10.88
CA GLY A 163 -19.41 3.69 10.64
C GLY A 163 -20.14 4.95 11.10
N ALA A 164 -19.67 5.60 12.18
CA ALA A 164 -20.23 6.84 12.66
C ALA A 164 -19.94 8.04 11.74
N ASP A 165 -18.77 8.07 11.08
CA ASP A 165 -18.47 9.04 10.01
C ASP A 165 -18.52 8.36 8.64
N GLY A 166 -19.72 8.27 8.06
CA GLY A 166 -19.95 7.62 6.76
C GLY A 166 -19.21 8.23 5.55
N ARG A 167 -18.35 9.22 5.75
CA ARG A 167 -17.42 9.74 4.73
C ARG A 167 -16.06 9.05 4.76
N VAL A 168 -15.73 8.38 5.85
CA VAL A 168 -14.48 7.64 6.03
C VAL A 168 -14.60 6.29 5.37
N ARG A 169 -13.60 5.98 4.56
CA ARG A 169 -13.38 4.72 3.89
C ARG A 169 -12.18 4.07 4.51
N TRP A 170 -12.20 2.75 4.66
CA TRP A 170 -11.04 2.05 5.19
C TRP A 170 -10.80 0.73 4.48
N ARG A 171 -9.52 0.36 4.45
CA ARG A 171 -9.03 -0.92 3.92
C ARG A 171 -8.19 -1.61 4.98
N ALA A 172 -8.24 -2.93 5.01
CA ALA A 172 -7.42 -3.72 5.92
C ALA A 172 -6.10 -4.08 5.25
N TRP A 173 -4.98 -3.89 5.94
CA TRP A 173 -3.70 -4.48 5.57
C TRP A 173 -3.49 -5.74 6.40
N MET A 174 -3.81 -6.89 5.82
CA MET A 174 -3.73 -8.17 6.49
C MET A 174 -2.26 -8.63 6.54
N ARG A 175 -1.64 -8.42 7.70
CA ARG A 175 -0.23 -8.71 7.98
C ARG A 175 0.01 -10.21 7.97
N SER A 176 1.07 -10.64 7.29
CA SER A 176 1.43 -12.05 7.13
C SER A 176 0.31 -12.94 6.58
N ALA A 177 -0.46 -12.46 5.61
CA ALA A 177 -1.56 -13.20 4.99
C ALA A 177 -1.08 -14.37 4.11
N LEU A 178 0.01 -14.19 3.38
CA LEU A 178 0.48 -15.16 2.39
C LEU A 178 1.69 -15.95 2.87
N THR A 179 2.62 -15.25 3.51
CA THR A 179 3.86 -15.78 4.09
C THR A 179 4.10 -15.07 5.43
N CYS A 180 4.71 -15.75 6.39
CA CYS A 180 4.92 -15.23 7.75
C CYS A 180 6.32 -15.60 8.26
N ALA A 181 7.05 -14.64 8.81
CA ALA A 181 8.36 -14.91 9.42
C ALA A 181 8.28 -15.90 10.60
N TYR A 182 7.11 -15.97 11.25
CA TYR A 182 6.90 -16.76 12.48
C TYR A 182 6.14 -18.07 12.24
N GLU A 183 5.20 -18.09 11.29
CA GLU A 183 4.37 -19.27 10.97
C GLU A 183 4.91 -20.08 9.78
N GLY A 184 5.90 -19.54 9.06
CA GLY A 184 6.51 -20.15 7.88
C GLY A 184 6.05 -19.54 6.56
N THR A 185 6.60 -20.05 5.46
CA THR A 185 6.39 -19.51 4.11
C THR A 185 4.98 -19.72 3.57
N HIS A 186 4.15 -20.53 4.22
CA HIS A 186 2.80 -20.88 3.75
C HIS A 186 1.80 -20.84 4.92
N VAL A 187 1.07 -19.73 5.02
CA VAL A 187 0.04 -19.51 6.05
C VAL A 187 -1.31 -20.14 5.66
N PRO A 188 -1.98 -20.94 6.52
CA PRO A 188 -3.20 -21.67 6.15
C PRO A 188 -4.25 -20.80 5.42
N PRO A 189 -4.55 -21.08 4.13
CA PRO A 189 -5.31 -20.17 3.28
C PRO A 189 -6.77 -20.03 3.71
N ILE A 190 -7.34 -21.07 4.32
CA ILE A 190 -8.72 -21.05 4.82
C ILE A 190 -8.92 -20.00 5.91
N ARG A 191 -7.96 -19.86 6.82
CA ARG A 191 -8.01 -18.88 7.91
C ARG A 191 -7.98 -17.45 7.35
N VAL A 192 -7.03 -17.20 6.45
CA VAL A 192 -6.86 -15.89 5.79
C VAL A 192 -8.12 -15.52 5.02
N ALA A 193 -8.71 -16.48 4.31
CA ALA A 193 -9.96 -16.33 3.57
C ALA A 193 -11.15 -16.02 4.50
N GLU A 194 -11.29 -16.73 5.62
CA GLU A 194 -12.34 -16.50 6.61
C GLU A 194 -12.26 -15.10 7.24
N TYR A 195 -11.09 -14.67 7.70
CA TYR A 195 -10.90 -13.31 8.24
C TYR A 195 -11.12 -12.23 7.19
N THR A 196 -10.70 -12.47 5.94
CA THR A 196 -10.96 -11.55 4.82
C THR A 196 -12.47 -11.42 4.58
N SER A 197 -13.17 -12.54 4.52
CA SER A 197 -14.63 -12.58 4.36
C SER A 197 -15.33 -11.87 5.52
N GLN A 198 -14.85 -12.09 6.75
CA GLN A 198 -15.35 -11.39 7.93
C GLN A 198 -15.19 -9.88 7.78
N LEU A 199 -13.97 -9.37 7.48
CA LEU A 199 -13.68 -7.93 7.33
C LEU A 199 -14.59 -7.26 6.28
N LEU A 200 -14.77 -7.90 5.13
CA LEU A 200 -15.56 -7.36 4.02
C LEU A 200 -17.09 -7.39 4.26
N ARG A 201 -17.59 -8.31 5.09
CA ARG A 201 -19.03 -8.46 5.38
C ARG A 201 -19.54 -7.54 6.49
N GLN A 202 -18.67 -6.92 7.27
CA GLN A 202 -19.07 -6.08 8.41
C GLN A 202 -19.81 -4.82 7.95
N THR A 203 -20.80 -4.40 8.73
CA THR A 203 -21.46 -3.10 8.57
C THR A 203 -20.47 -1.98 8.91
N GLY A 204 -20.43 -0.90 8.12
CA GLY A 204 -19.31 0.07 8.14
C GLY A 204 -18.18 -0.28 7.16
N GLY A 205 -18.18 -1.50 6.62
CA GLY A 205 -17.59 -1.90 5.34
C GLY A 205 -16.10 -1.65 5.16
N CYS A 206 -15.28 -2.68 5.37
CA CYS A 206 -13.92 -2.70 4.82
C CYS A 206 -14.01 -2.68 3.28
N GLU A 207 -13.46 -1.67 2.61
CA GLU A 207 -13.58 -1.53 1.15
C GLU A 207 -12.74 -2.55 0.39
N SER A 208 -11.56 -2.90 0.93
CA SER A 208 -10.67 -3.88 0.35
C SER A 208 -9.71 -4.43 1.40
N VAL A 209 -9.09 -5.58 1.09
CA VAL A 209 -8.11 -6.24 1.95
C VAL A 209 -6.82 -6.45 1.15
N MET A 210 -5.74 -5.88 1.65
CA MET A 210 -4.38 -6.12 1.16
C MET A 210 -3.83 -7.36 1.85
N TRP A 211 -3.50 -8.39 1.07
CA TRP A 211 -2.79 -9.57 1.56
C TRP A 211 -1.28 -9.37 1.44
N GLU A 212 -0.61 -9.42 2.58
CA GLU A 212 0.85 -9.30 2.66
C GLU A 212 1.53 -10.68 2.57
N ALA A 213 2.50 -10.79 1.68
CA ALA A 213 3.57 -11.77 1.81
C ALA A 213 4.68 -11.13 2.66
N ALA A 214 4.75 -11.47 3.95
CA ALA A 214 5.68 -10.82 4.87
C ALA A 214 7.14 -11.16 4.55
N VAL A 215 7.43 -12.35 4.03
CA VAL A 215 8.77 -12.79 3.65
C VAL A 215 8.76 -13.39 2.24
N THR A 216 9.94 -13.43 1.60
CA THR A 216 10.14 -14.11 0.31
C THR A 216 9.91 -15.63 0.40
N GLY A 217 9.78 -16.28 -0.75
CA GLY A 217 9.43 -17.70 -0.91
C GLY A 217 7.98 -17.94 -1.34
N LEU A 218 7.23 -16.92 -1.74
CA LEU A 218 5.88 -17.10 -2.25
C LEU A 218 5.91 -17.80 -3.61
N THR A 219 5.11 -18.87 -3.78
CA THR A 219 5.00 -19.56 -5.07
C THR A 219 3.69 -19.19 -5.78
N PRO A 220 3.66 -19.17 -7.15
CA PRO A 220 2.42 -18.93 -7.89
C PRO A 220 1.31 -19.92 -7.53
N ARG A 221 1.65 -21.20 -7.30
CA ARG A 221 0.68 -22.22 -6.87
C ARG A 221 0.08 -21.89 -5.50
N TRP A 222 0.87 -21.32 -4.60
CA TRP A 222 0.39 -20.92 -3.29
C TRP A 222 -0.58 -19.74 -3.39
N LEU A 223 -0.21 -18.70 -4.14
CA LEU A 223 -1.08 -17.55 -4.41
C LEU A 223 -2.41 -17.99 -5.05
N GLU A 224 -2.35 -18.91 -6.01
CA GLU A 224 -3.53 -19.50 -6.63
C GLU A 224 -4.43 -20.21 -5.61
N THR A 225 -3.82 -21.01 -4.72
CA THR A 225 -4.54 -21.76 -3.68
C THR A 225 -5.23 -20.81 -2.72
N ALA A 226 -4.51 -19.82 -2.19
CA ALA A 226 -5.07 -18.81 -1.28
C ALA A 226 -6.23 -18.05 -1.92
N SER A 227 -6.06 -17.60 -3.17
CA SER A 227 -7.08 -16.84 -3.90
C SER A 227 -8.32 -17.69 -4.18
N LYS A 228 -8.15 -18.96 -4.59
CA LYS A 228 -9.27 -19.90 -4.77
C LYS A 228 -10.02 -20.17 -3.47
N THR A 229 -9.31 -20.28 -2.34
CA THR A 229 -9.95 -20.44 -1.03
C THR A 229 -10.75 -19.20 -0.64
N ALA A 230 -10.23 -17.98 -0.88
CA ALA A 230 -10.98 -16.74 -0.68
C ALA A 230 -12.25 -16.67 -1.54
N LEU A 231 -12.15 -17.00 -2.82
CA LEU A 231 -13.31 -17.07 -3.72
C LEU A 231 -14.35 -18.07 -3.21
N ALA A 232 -13.92 -19.24 -2.72
CA ALA A 232 -14.82 -20.28 -2.21
C ALA A 232 -15.61 -19.84 -0.97
N VAL A 233 -15.06 -18.95 -0.13
CA VAL A 233 -15.76 -18.36 1.03
C VAL A 233 -16.49 -17.05 0.69
N GLY A 234 -16.57 -16.71 -0.61
CA GLY A 234 -17.36 -15.58 -1.12
C GLY A 234 -16.66 -14.22 -1.07
N VAL A 235 -15.32 -14.19 -0.99
CA VAL A 235 -14.54 -12.93 -1.14
C VAL A 235 -14.46 -12.57 -2.62
N PRO A 236 -14.94 -11.40 -3.06
CA PRO A 236 -14.77 -10.96 -4.44
C PRO A 236 -13.29 -10.61 -4.72
N SER A 237 -12.72 -11.10 -5.81
CA SER A 237 -11.30 -10.85 -6.15
C SER A 237 -10.98 -9.37 -6.34
N GLY A 238 -11.93 -8.58 -6.83
CA GLY A 238 -11.79 -7.13 -7.01
C GLY A 238 -11.68 -6.33 -5.69
N LEU A 239 -11.90 -6.96 -4.54
CA LEU A 239 -11.71 -6.38 -3.21
C LEU A 239 -10.41 -6.87 -2.55
N LEU A 240 -9.60 -7.67 -3.26
CA LEU A 240 -8.28 -8.10 -2.82
C LEU A 240 -7.19 -7.25 -3.46
N ALA A 241 -6.13 -7.03 -2.71
CA ALA A 241 -4.88 -6.46 -3.19
C ALA A 241 -3.69 -7.27 -2.65
N LEU A 242 -2.52 -7.17 -3.27
CA LEU A 242 -1.32 -7.90 -2.85
C LEU A 242 -0.15 -6.97 -2.52
N ALA A 243 0.50 -7.21 -1.39
CA ALA A 243 1.80 -6.65 -1.08
C ALA A 243 2.83 -7.78 -1.11
N LEU A 244 3.63 -7.81 -2.17
CA LEU A 244 4.56 -8.88 -2.46
C LEU A 244 6.00 -8.36 -2.38
N PRO A 245 6.93 -9.10 -1.77
CA PRO A 245 8.34 -8.81 -1.91
C PRO A 245 8.79 -9.13 -3.33
N GLU A 246 9.94 -8.56 -3.72
CA GLU A 246 10.58 -8.94 -4.98
C GLU A 246 11.18 -10.34 -4.87
N GLU A 247 10.75 -11.24 -5.76
CA GLU A 247 11.16 -12.63 -5.84
C GLU A 247 12.01 -12.85 -7.09
N SER A 248 13.33 -12.97 -6.90
CA SER A 248 14.35 -12.97 -7.96
C SER A 248 14.11 -13.95 -9.12
N GLY A 249 13.30 -15.00 -8.95
CA GLY A 249 12.97 -15.98 -9.98
C GLY A 249 11.50 -16.09 -10.37
N CYS A 250 10.59 -15.36 -9.71
CA CYS A 250 9.16 -15.58 -9.94
C CYS A 250 8.25 -14.36 -9.82
N THR A 251 8.74 -13.14 -9.56
CA THR A 251 7.87 -11.95 -9.45
C THR A 251 6.91 -11.82 -10.65
N ALA A 252 7.43 -11.88 -11.87
CA ALA A 252 6.59 -11.80 -13.08
C ALA A 252 5.52 -12.90 -13.15
N ARG A 253 5.83 -14.12 -12.67
CA ARG A 253 4.86 -15.23 -12.61
C ARG A 253 3.84 -15.02 -11.50
N LEU A 254 4.21 -14.39 -10.39
CA LEU A 254 3.30 -14.02 -9.31
C LEU A 254 2.32 -12.94 -9.76
N LEU A 255 2.79 -11.90 -10.46
CA LEU A 255 1.95 -10.85 -11.06
C LEU A 255 0.99 -11.45 -12.10
N ALA A 256 1.51 -12.26 -13.03
CA ALA A 256 0.67 -12.95 -14.01
C ALA A 256 -0.39 -13.82 -13.33
N LYS A 257 -0.01 -14.56 -12.29
CA LYS A 257 -0.94 -15.41 -11.54
C LYS A 257 -1.95 -14.59 -10.75
N SER A 258 -1.58 -13.44 -10.18
CA SER A 258 -2.52 -12.59 -9.44
C SER A 258 -3.64 -12.11 -10.36
N VAL A 259 -3.29 -11.68 -11.57
CA VAL A 259 -4.26 -11.24 -12.56
C VAL A 259 -5.12 -12.41 -13.05
N GLU A 260 -4.54 -13.59 -13.27
CA GLU A 260 -5.28 -14.80 -13.64
C GLU A 260 -6.38 -15.14 -12.62
N VAL A 261 -6.12 -14.92 -11.32
CA VAL A 261 -7.10 -15.12 -10.24
C VAL A 261 -7.95 -13.88 -9.93
N GLY A 262 -7.85 -12.85 -10.77
CA GLY A 262 -8.70 -11.65 -10.71
C GLY A 262 -8.25 -10.59 -9.70
N VAL A 263 -7.00 -10.63 -9.23
CA VAL A 263 -6.40 -9.64 -8.32
C VAL A 263 -5.47 -8.72 -9.10
N THR A 264 -5.93 -7.48 -9.27
CA THR A 264 -5.30 -6.43 -10.09
C THR A 264 -4.84 -5.22 -9.27
N SER A 265 -4.80 -5.31 -7.95
CA SER A 265 -4.32 -4.22 -7.08
C SER A 265 -3.07 -4.65 -6.33
N TRP A 266 -1.99 -3.86 -6.42
CA TRP A 266 -0.71 -4.18 -5.80
C TRP A 266 -0.15 -3.02 -4.98
N ALA A 267 0.63 -3.36 -3.96
CA ALA A 267 1.50 -2.39 -3.29
C ALA A 267 2.90 -2.40 -3.93
N THR A 268 3.51 -1.23 -4.02
CA THR A 268 4.92 -1.04 -4.39
C THR A 268 5.64 -0.23 -3.31
N CYS A 269 6.97 -0.25 -3.31
CA CYS A 269 7.76 0.61 -2.43
C CYS A 269 9.01 1.17 -3.11
N ALA A 270 9.05 2.49 -3.33
CA ALA A 270 10.21 3.18 -3.90
C ALA A 270 11.44 3.17 -2.96
N VAL A 271 11.22 3.04 -1.64
CA VAL A 271 12.31 2.85 -0.66
C VAL A 271 12.69 1.37 -0.62
N ALA A 272 13.30 0.88 -1.71
CA ALA A 272 13.39 -0.54 -2.05
C ALA A 272 14.12 -1.43 -1.03
N SER A 273 15.05 -0.87 -0.25
CA SER A 273 15.82 -1.61 0.76
C SER A 273 15.19 -1.61 2.15
N SER A 274 14.01 -0.99 2.32
CA SER A 274 13.35 -0.83 3.62
C SER A 274 12.03 -1.59 3.68
N PRO A 275 11.85 -2.52 4.63
CA PRO A 275 10.56 -3.13 4.84
C PRO A 275 9.57 -2.13 5.46
N LEU A 276 8.30 -2.27 5.11
CA LEU A 276 7.21 -1.46 5.65
C LEU A 276 7.00 -1.72 7.15
N TYR A 277 7.17 -2.98 7.57
CA TYR A 277 6.99 -3.41 8.95
C TYR A 277 8.23 -4.17 9.47
N PRO A 278 8.40 -4.27 10.79
CA PRO A 278 9.44 -5.13 11.37
C PRO A 278 9.29 -6.59 10.93
N HIS A 279 10.43 -7.29 10.81
CA HIS A 279 10.48 -8.73 10.49
C HIS A 279 9.89 -9.13 9.14
N THR A 280 9.64 -8.17 8.24
CA THR A 280 9.20 -8.45 6.86
C THR A 280 10.33 -8.18 5.86
N SER A 281 10.24 -8.78 4.69
CA SER A 281 10.99 -8.40 3.50
C SER A 281 10.47 -7.06 2.93
N PRO A 282 11.31 -6.30 2.21
CA PRO A 282 10.85 -5.14 1.46
C PRO A 282 9.83 -5.52 0.38
N VAL A 283 8.82 -4.67 0.19
CA VAL A 283 7.85 -4.78 -0.90
C VAL A 283 8.54 -4.50 -2.23
N ALA A 284 8.11 -5.16 -3.31
CA ALA A 284 8.64 -4.95 -4.65
C ALA A 284 8.64 -3.46 -5.02
N SER A 285 9.72 -3.05 -5.68
CA SER A 285 9.86 -1.68 -6.14
C SER A 285 8.95 -1.38 -7.35
N PRO A 286 8.57 -0.11 -7.59
CA PRO A 286 7.73 0.25 -8.73
C PRO A 286 8.29 -0.21 -10.08
N GLN A 287 9.61 -0.12 -10.28
CA GLN A 287 10.26 -0.55 -11.53
C GLN A 287 10.09 -2.05 -11.80
N THR A 288 10.01 -2.88 -10.75
CA THR A 288 9.81 -4.34 -10.85
C THR A 288 8.45 -4.69 -11.46
N VAL A 289 7.43 -3.86 -11.23
CA VAL A 289 6.06 -4.11 -11.71
C VAL A 289 5.65 -3.23 -12.90
N GLN A 290 6.47 -2.22 -13.25
CA GLN A 290 6.13 -1.19 -14.22
C GLN A 290 5.75 -1.75 -15.59
N LEU A 291 6.64 -2.52 -16.22
CA LEU A 291 6.41 -3.10 -17.56
C LEU A 291 5.17 -3.99 -17.60
N PHE A 292 4.94 -4.77 -16.53
CA PHE A 292 3.75 -5.59 -16.44
C PHE A 292 2.50 -4.71 -16.36
N THR A 293 2.54 -3.67 -15.52
CA THR A 293 1.41 -2.79 -15.25
C THR A 293 1.02 -1.96 -16.47
N THR A 294 1.99 -1.36 -17.15
CA THR A 294 1.76 -0.56 -18.36
C THR A 294 1.18 -1.44 -19.46
N GLY A 295 1.86 -2.56 -19.78
CA GLY A 295 1.39 -3.49 -20.80
C GLY A 295 0.00 -4.07 -20.49
N TRP A 296 -0.29 -4.41 -19.24
CA TRP A 296 -1.61 -4.89 -18.84
C TRP A 296 -2.68 -3.79 -19.02
N ASN A 297 -2.38 -2.57 -18.57
CA ASN A 297 -3.32 -1.46 -18.65
C ASN A 297 -3.63 -1.06 -20.09
N ASP A 298 -2.64 -1.12 -20.99
CA ASP A 298 -2.83 -0.83 -22.41
C ASP A 298 -3.73 -1.86 -23.08
N VAL A 299 -3.48 -3.15 -22.80
CA VAL A 299 -4.34 -4.25 -23.27
C VAL A 299 -5.76 -4.11 -22.70
N SER A 300 -5.91 -3.70 -21.44
CA SER A 300 -7.22 -3.54 -20.79
C SER A 300 -8.03 -2.36 -21.32
N ALA A 301 -7.38 -1.31 -21.80
CA ALA A 301 -8.02 -0.11 -22.33
C ALA A 301 -8.46 -0.28 -23.79
N ALA A 302 -7.78 -1.14 -24.55
CA ALA A 302 -8.02 -1.30 -25.97
C ALA A 302 -9.06 -2.40 -26.26
N ALA A 303 -10.15 -2.06 -26.93
CA ALA A 303 -11.05 -3.06 -27.53
C ALA A 303 -10.33 -3.88 -28.63
N ALA A 304 -9.31 -3.30 -29.25
CA ALA A 304 -8.35 -3.93 -30.14
C ALA A 304 -7.05 -3.10 -30.07
N PRO A 305 -5.97 -3.58 -29.41
CA PRO A 305 -4.73 -2.83 -29.36
C PRO A 305 -4.21 -2.61 -30.79
N THR A 306 -4.05 -1.36 -31.19
CA THR A 306 -3.41 -1.01 -32.45
C THR A 306 -1.93 -1.38 -32.31
N CYS A 307 -1.46 -2.30 -33.14
CA CYS A 307 -0.07 -2.75 -33.18
C CYS A 307 0.89 -1.69 -33.75
N ASP A 308 0.89 -0.46 -33.21
CA ASP A 308 2.04 0.44 -33.37
C ASP A 308 3.12 0.01 -32.37
N GLY A 309 3.67 -1.19 -32.62
CA GLY A 309 4.52 -1.91 -31.68
C GLY A 309 5.74 -1.10 -31.25
N ASP A 310 6.39 -0.40 -32.19
CA ASP A 310 7.62 0.34 -31.92
C ASP A 310 7.37 1.52 -30.96
N ALA A 311 6.35 2.34 -31.24
CA ALA A 311 6.04 3.50 -30.39
C ALA A 311 5.55 3.10 -28.99
N ALA A 312 4.81 2.00 -28.88
CA ALA A 312 4.36 1.48 -27.58
C ALA A 312 5.52 0.91 -26.75
N VAL A 313 6.48 0.24 -27.41
CA VAL A 313 7.70 -0.26 -26.76
C VAL A 313 8.57 0.91 -26.30
N ASP A 314 8.84 1.90 -27.16
CA ASP A 314 9.63 3.08 -26.82
C ASP A 314 9.05 3.82 -25.61
N ALA A 315 7.71 4.02 -25.58
CA ALA A 315 7.04 4.67 -24.46
C ALA A 315 7.10 3.84 -23.16
N ALA A 316 7.01 2.51 -23.25
CA ALA A 316 7.14 1.62 -22.10
C ALA A 316 8.57 1.61 -21.56
N GLU A 317 9.59 1.64 -22.42
CA GLU A 317 10.99 1.75 -22.05
C GLU A 317 11.31 3.10 -21.41
N GLU A 318 10.79 4.21 -21.97
CA GLU A 318 10.93 5.54 -21.37
C GLU A 318 10.28 5.59 -19.98
N SER A 319 9.06 5.08 -19.86
CA SER A 319 8.34 5.03 -18.58
C SER A 319 9.07 4.17 -17.55
N LEU A 320 9.69 3.07 -17.98
CA LEU A 320 10.54 2.25 -17.11
C LEU A 320 11.80 3.01 -16.69
N GLY A 321 12.45 3.73 -17.61
CA GLY A 321 13.62 4.57 -17.33
C GLY A 321 13.33 5.63 -16.26
N GLN A 322 12.21 6.35 -16.39
CA GLN A 322 11.74 7.32 -15.40
C GLN A 322 11.50 6.68 -14.02
N CYS A 323 11.02 5.43 -14.01
CA CYS A 323 10.79 4.67 -12.79
C CYS A 323 12.11 4.29 -12.09
N PHE A 324 13.13 3.88 -12.85
CA PHE A 324 14.48 3.64 -12.33
C PHE A 324 15.09 4.93 -11.77
N ASP A 325 15.08 6.02 -12.54
CA ASP A 325 15.62 7.31 -12.11
C ASP A 325 14.96 7.79 -10.80
N PHE A 326 13.64 7.59 -10.67
CA PHE A 326 12.91 7.91 -9.46
C PHE A 326 13.35 7.07 -8.25
N VAL A 327 13.45 5.75 -8.40
CA VAL A 327 13.85 4.86 -7.30
C VAL A 327 15.31 5.11 -6.88
N ASP A 328 16.20 5.39 -7.84
CA ASP A 328 17.58 5.75 -7.57
C ASP A 328 17.68 7.08 -6.83
N ALA A 329 16.94 8.11 -7.29
CA ALA A 329 16.89 9.41 -6.62
C ALA A 329 16.32 9.31 -5.19
N VAL A 330 15.28 8.49 -4.98
CA VAL A 330 14.75 8.22 -3.64
C VAL A 330 15.80 7.53 -2.78
N THR A 331 16.50 6.53 -3.31
CA THR A 331 17.53 5.79 -2.58
C THR A 331 18.69 6.71 -2.16
N GLU A 332 19.18 7.54 -3.07
CA GLU A 332 20.24 8.52 -2.78
C GLU A 332 19.80 9.51 -1.70
N ARG A 333 18.60 10.09 -1.84
CA ARG A 333 18.09 11.10 -0.90
C ARG A 333 17.80 10.53 0.47
N VAL A 334 17.20 9.34 0.54
CA VAL A 334 16.96 8.63 1.82
C VAL A 334 18.30 8.33 2.50
N GLY A 335 19.30 7.88 1.73
CA GLY A 335 20.67 7.73 2.21
C GLY A 335 21.20 9.05 2.80
N ALA A 336 21.16 10.13 2.03
CA ALA A 336 21.68 11.43 2.46
C ALA A 336 21.02 11.94 3.76
N VAL A 337 19.68 11.91 3.87
CA VAL A 337 18.96 12.46 5.03
C VAL A 337 19.02 11.59 6.28
N LEU A 338 19.23 10.27 6.15
CA LEU A 338 19.37 9.39 7.31
C LEU A 338 20.80 9.34 7.86
N HIS A 339 21.81 9.62 7.02
CA HIS A 339 23.22 9.61 7.44
C HIS A 339 23.75 11.00 7.85
N THR A 340 23.01 12.09 7.63
CA THR A 340 23.52 13.47 7.88
C THR A 340 23.61 13.89 9.34
N ASP A 341 23.19 13.06 10.30
CA ASP A 341 23.20 13.38 11.73
C ASP A 341 23.79 12.24 12.60
N ALA A 342 24.62 11.36 12.03
CA ALA A 342 25.40 10.35 12.77
C ALA A 342 26.85 10.84 12.97
#